data_AF-A0A4R1ALD3-F1
#
_entry.id   AF-A0A4R1ALD3-F1
#
_cell.length_a   1.000
_cell.length_b   1.000
_cell.length_c   1.000
_cell.angle_alpha   90.00
_cell.angle_beta   90.00
_cell.angle_gamma   90.00
#
_symmetry.space_group_name_H-M   'P 1'
#
loop_
_entity.id
_entity.type
_entity.pdbx_description
1 polymer ?
#
loop_
_entity_poly.entity_id
_entity_poly.type
_entity_poly.pdbx_seq_one_letter_code
_entity_poly.pdbx_strand_id
1 'polypeptide(L)'
;MLKADIILKDNTMLNKVMLFKDQNLGESQILTESEAIKYLHDNRILFFCGKYVQGGLSPSQIMHYHLYAGKEGELDSRIKDFVYESVWHNRTDIADFIIEYKDRLSEILR
;
A
#
# COMPACT_ATOMS: atom_id res chain seq x y z
N MET A 1 2.33 4.98 0.53
CA MET A 1 1.74 3.65 0.26
C MET A 1 2.14 3.15 -1.11
N LEU A 2 2.88 2.05 -1.21
CA LEU A 2 3.26 1.49 -2.51
C LEU A 2 2.12 0.63 -3.07
N LYS A 3 1.80 0.81 -4.36
CA LYS A 3 0.91 -0.11 -5.09
C LYS A 3 1.75 -0.92 -6.07
N ALA A 4 1.29 -2.13 -6.38
CA ALA A 4 1.95 -2.98 -7.36
C ALA A 4 0.93 -3.64 -8.28
N ASP A 5 1.33 -3.83 -9.53
CA ASP A 5 0.74 -4.84 -10.40
C ASP A 5 1.65 -6.07 -10.37
N ILE A 6 1.09 -7.27 -10.16
CA ILE A 6 1.84 -8.52 -10.07
C ILE A 6 1.21 -9.55 -11.01
N ILE A 7 2.05 -10.16 -11.84
CA ILE A 7 1.69 -11.28 -12.70
C ILE A 7 2.35 -12.54 -12.14
N LEU A 8 1.52 -13.53 -11.84
CA LEU A 8 1.95 -14.83 -11.33
C LEU A 8 2.28 -15.80 -12.46
N LYS A 9 2.99 -16.89 -12.14
CA LYS A 9 3.37 -17.94 -13.11
C LYS A 9 2.18 -18.67 -13.75
N ASP A 10 1.02 -18.66 -13.09
CA ASP A 10 -0.24 -19.19 -13.64
C ASP A 10 -0.99 -18.17 -14.52
N ASN A 11 -0.38 -17.02 -14.81
CA ASN A 11 -0.95 -15.86 -15.51
C ASN A 11 -2.05 -15.12 -14.73
N THR A 12 -2.24 -15.39 -13.44
CA THR A 12 -3.10 -14.57 -12.58
C THR A 12 -2.52 -13.17 -12.46
N MET A 13 -3.36 -12.15 -12.67
CA MET A 13 -2.97 -10.75 -12.57
C MET A 13 -3.60 -10.09 -11.33
N LEU A 14 -2.74 -9.61 -10.44
CA LEU A 14 -3.10 -8.84 -9.26
C LEU A 14 -2.87 -7.36 -9.57
N ASN A 15 -3.94 -6.58 -9.74
CA ASN A 15 -3.86 -5.18 -10.15
C ASN A 15 -3.96 -4.22 -8.97
N LYS A 16 -3.06 -3.24 -8.93
CA LYS A 16 -3.02 -2.12 -7.98
C LYS A 16 -3.14 -2.59 -6.52
N VAL A 17 -2.52 -3.73 -6.22
CA VAL A 17 -2.52 -4.29 -4.87
C VAL A 17 -1.55 -3.55 -3.97
N MET A 18 -1.91 -3.42 -2.70
CA MET A 18 -1.03 -2.91 -1.66
C MET A 18 -0.19 -4.06 -1.12
N LEU A 19 1.07 -3.79 -0.77
CA LEU A 19 2.01 -4.79 -0.26
C LEU A 19 2.30 -4.59 1.22
N PHE A 20 2.41 -5.71 1.95
CA PHE A 20 2.59 -5.75 3.40
C PHE A 20 3.67 -6.78 3.78
N LYS A 21 4.37 -6.47 4.87
CA LYS A 21 5.47 -7.27 5.42
C LYS A 21 4.95 -8.48 6.20
N ASP A 22 3.73 -8.41 6.70
CA ASP A 22 3.07 -9.46 7.46
C ASP A 22 1.57 -9.54 7.15
N GLN A 23 0.91 -10.52 7.76
CA GLN A 23 -0.54 -10.72 7.65
C GLN A 23 -1.35 -9.66 8.41
N ASN A 24 -0.74 -8.99 9.38
CA ASN A 24 -1.35 -7.98 10.24
C ASN A 24 -1.25 -6.61 9.56
N LEU A 25 -2.20 -6.33 8.66
CA LEU A 25 -2.21 -5.19 7.73
C LEU A 25 -2.01 -3.77 8.32
N GLY A 26 -1.89 -3.58 9.63
CA GLY A 26 -1.71 -2.29 10.31
C GLY A 26 -0.41 -1.57 9.91
N GLU A 27 0.55 -1.47 10.83
CA GLU A 27 1.80 -0.73 10.56
C GLU A 27 2.79 -1.49 9.65
N SER A 28 2.42 -2.68 9.16
CA SER A 28 3.28 -3.54 8.35
C SER A 28 3.33 -3.19 6.86
N GLN A 29 2.71 -2.07 6.47
CA GLN A 29 2.69 -1.63 5.08
C GLN A 29 4.10 -1.38 4.52
N ILE A 30 4.32 -1.78 3.27
CA ILE A 30 5.53 -1.44 2.53
C ILE A 30 5.33 -0.07 1.86
N LEU A 31 6.20 0.87 2.21
CA LEU A 31 6.05 2.27 1.82
C LEU A 31 6.96 2.68 0.66
N THR A 32 8.10 2.01 0.49
CA THR A 32 9.13 2.38 -0.49
C THR A 32 9.41 1.26 -1.47
N GLU A 33 9.90 1.63 -2.65
CA GLU A 33 10.27 0.68 -3.70
C GLU A 33 11.42 -0.22 -3.26
N SER A 34 12.46 0.37 -2.65
CA SER A 34 13.62 -0.35 -2.13
C SER A 34 13.23 -1.43 -1.12
N GLU A 35 12.25 -1.14 -0.24
CA GLU A 35 11.75 -2.11 0.71
C GLU A 35 10.96 -3.24 0.00
N ALA A 36 10.10 -2.89 -0.96
CA ALA A 36 9.36 -3.89 -1.73
C ALA A 36 10.30 -4.85 -2.49
N ILE A 37 11.32 -4.31 -3.14
CA ILE A 37 12.35 -5.09 -3.85
C ILE A 37 13.03 -6.07 -2.89
N LYS A 38 13.42 -5.60 -1.70
CA LYS A 38 14.03 -6.48 -0.69
C LYS A 38 13.13 -7.67 -0.33
N TYR A 39 11.85 -7.43 -0.07
CA TYR A 39 10.91 -8.51 0.26
C TYR A 39 10.66 -9.47 -0.91
N LEU A 40 10.64 -8.95 -2.14
CA LEU A 40 10.52 -9.77 -3.35
C LEU A 40 11.75 -10.66 -3.57
N HIS A 41 12.94 -10.27 -3.09
CA HIS A 41 14.16 -11.07 -3.21
C HIS A 41 14.45 -11.99 -2.01
N ASP A 42 14.02 -11.62 -0.80
CA ASP A 42 14.30 -12.38 0.44
C ASP A 42 13.52 -13.73 0.54
N ASN A 43 12.74 -14.08 -0.50
CA ASN A 43 11.91 -15.30 -0.60
C ASN A 43 10.98 -15.51 0.62
N ARG A 44 10.59 -14.42 1.27
CA ARG A 44 9.60 -14.39 2.35
C ARG A 44 8.21 -14.25 1.76
N ILE A 45 7.20 -14.77 2.45
CA ILE A 45 5.81 -14.54 2.06
C ILE A 45 5.54 -13.03 2.11
N LEU A 46 5.15 -12.48 0.97
CA LEU A 46 4.72 -11.11 0.81
C LEU A 46 3.20 -11.08 0.91
N PHE A 47 2.64 -10.25 1.78
CA PHE A 47 1.19 -10.14 1.88
C PHE A 47 0.68 -9.03 0.98
N PHE A 48 -0.51 -9.23 0.40
CA PHE A 48 -1.13 -8.23 -0.45
C PHE A 48 -2.61 -8.05 -0.13
N CYS A 49 -3.11 -6.84 -0.41
CA CYS A 49 -4.52 -6.50 -0.33
C CYS A 49 -4.93 -5.69 -1.57
N GLY A 50 -5.90 -6.19 -2.31
CA GLY A 50 -6.57 -5.51 -3.42
C GLY A 50 -8.05 -5.28 -3.11
N LYS A 51 -8.80 -4.74 -4.08
CA LYS A 51 -10.20 -4.34 -3.87
C LYS A 51 -11.13 -5.46 -3.42
N TYR A 52 -10.91 -6.69 -3.90
CA TYR A 52 -11.78 -7.84 -3.66
C TYR A 52 -11.02 -9.08 -3.17
N VAL A 53 -9.71 -8.97 -2.93
CA VAL A 53 -8.84 -10.11 -2.65
C VAL A 53 -7.72 -9.70 -1.71
N GLN A 54 -7.39 -10.58 -0.77
CA GLN A 54 -6.23 -10.46 0.09
C GLN A 54 -5.57 -11.83 0.22
N GLY A 55 -4.26 -11.87 0.42
CA GLY A 55 -3.56 -13.15 0.55
C GLY A 55 -2.07 -13.01 0.80
N GLY A 56 -1.44 -14.14 1.05
CA GLY A 56 0.01 -14.29 1.03
C GLY A 56 0.47 -14.73 -0.35
N LEU A 57 1.60 -14.18 -0.78
CA LEU A 57 2.21 -14.43 -2.07
C LEU A 57 3.66 -14.86 -1.85
N SER A 58 4.01 -16.03 -2.35
CA SER A 58 5.41 -16.45 -2.38
C SER A 58 6.12 -15.77 -3.57
N PRO A 59 7.26 -15.08 -3.38
CA PRO A 59 7.97 -14.44 -4.49
C PRO A 59 8.37 -15.40 -5.61
N SER A 60 8.58 -16.68 -5.29
CA SER A 60 8.83 -17.74 -6.28
C SER A 60 7.68 -17.97 -7.28
N GLN A 61 6.46 -17.49 -6.97
CA GLN A 61 5.29 -17.56 -7.85
C GLN A 61 5.16 -16.34 -8.76
N ILE A 62 5.94 -15.28 -8.52
CA ILE A 62 5.90 -14.04 -9.30
C ILE A 62 6.70 -14.26 -10.59
N MET A 63 6.07 -13.96 -11.71
CA MET A 63 6.72 -13.94 -13.02
C MET A 63 7.18 -12.52 -13.37
N HIS A 64 6.30 -11.54 -13.19
CA HIS A 64 6.59 -10.12 -13.41
C HIS A 64 5.89 -9.26 -12.36
N TYR A 65 6.47 -8.10 -12.06
CA TYR A 65 5.83 -7.09 -11.22
C TYR A 65 6.16 -5.69 -11.73
N HIS A 66 5.26 -4.74 -11.45
CA HIS A 66 5.46 -3.31 -11.66
C HIS A 66 5.09 -2.57 -10.39
N LEU A 67 6.05 -1.81 -9.85
CA LEU A 67 5.85 -1.04 -8.62
C LEU A 67 5.49 0.40 -8.98
N TYR A 68 4.36 0.86 -8.48
CA TYR A 68 3.97 2.26 -8.51
C TYR A 68 4.60 2.97 -7.33
N ALA A 69 5.90 3.22 -7.44
CA ALA A 69 6.58 4.18 -6.58
C ALA A 69 6.07 5.57 -6.96
N GLY A 70 5.30 6.19 -6.07
CA GLY A 70 4.98 7.61 -6.23
C GLY A 70 6.29 8.39 -6.24
N LYS A 71 6.43 9.38 -7.13
CA LYS A 71 7.58 10.30 -7.09
C LYS A 71 7.63 10.94 -5.70
N GLU A 72 8.81 11.07 -5.09
CA GLU A 72 8.98 11.85 -3.86
C GLU A 72 8.30 13.21 -4.05
N GLY A 73 7.27 13.50 -3.23
CA GLY A 73 6.37 14.64 -3.40
C GLY A 73 4.89 14.29 -3.65
N GLU A 74 4.56 13.05 -4.04
CA GLU A 74 3.16 12.60 -4.22
C GLU A 74 2.51 12.08 -2.94
N LEU A 75 3.25 11.84 -1.85
CA LEU A 75 2.65 11.36 -0.60
C LEU A 75 1.61 12.37 -0.08
N ASP A 76 1.95 13.65 -0.11
CA ASP A 76 1.06 14.76 0.24
C ASP A 76 -0.15 14.86 -0.70
N SER A 77 0.06 14.71 -2.00
CA SER A 77 -1.04 14.70 -2.98
C SER A 77 -1.98 13.54 -2.72
N ARG A 78 -1.44 12.35 -2.42
CA ARG A 78 -2.23 11.14 -2.22
C ARG A 78 -2.95 11.10 -0.88
N ILE A 79 -2.36 11.69 0.16
CA ILE A 79 -3.06 11.93 1.43
C ILE A 79 -4.16 12.96 1.19
N LYS A 80 -3.89 14.05 0.46
CA LYS A 80 -4.91 15.05 0.09
C LYS A 80 -6.04 14.45 -0.73
N ASP A 81 -5.75 13.62 -1.73
CA ASP A 81 -6.74 12.95 -2.57
C ASP A 81 -7.55 11.95 -1.74
N PHE A 82 -6.89 11.18 -0.86
CA PHE A 82 -7.56 10.26 0.05
C PHE A 82 -8.49 11.00 1.04
N VAL A 83 -8.03 12.11 1.62
CA VAL A 83 -8.85 13.00 2.46
C VAL A 83 -10.03 13.54 1.66
N TYR A 84 -9.78 14.03 0.44
CA TYR A 84 -10.80 14.61 -0.42
C TYR A 84 -11.89 13.59 -0.81
N GLU A 85 -11.51 12.38 -1.22
CA GLU A 85 -12.45 11.30 -1.54
C GLU A 85 -13.26 10.85 -0.32
N SER A 86 -12.65 10.86 0.87
CA SER A 86 -13.28 10.48 2.15
C SER A 86 -14.28 11.53 2.64
N VAL A 87 -14.03 12.82 2.42
CA VAL A 87 -14.93 13.92 2.80
C VAL A 87 -16.23 13.90 1.98
N TRP A 88 -16.19 13.42 0.73
CA TRP A 88 -17.38 13.30 -0.12
C TRP A 88 -18.26 12.08 0.20
N HIS A 89 -17.72 11.08 0.88
CA HIS A 89 -18.44 9.86 1.28
C HIS A 89 -18.70 9.88 2.79
N ASN A 90 -19.60 10.75 3.22
CA ASN A 90 -20.36 10.78 4.48
C ASN A 90 -19.76 10.00 5.70
N ARG A 91 -19.21 10.76 6.66
CA ARG A 91 -19.35 10.70 8.15
C ARG A 91 -19.34 9.30 8.81
N THR A 92 -18.48 8.95 9.78
CA THR A 92 -18.21 9.69 11.04
C THR A 92 -16.86 9.37 11.72
N ASP A 93 -16.03 8.45 11.23
CA ASP A 93 -14.80 8.08 11.98
C ASP A 93 -13.52 8.65 11.35
N ILE A 94 -13.47 8.73 10.02
CA ILE A 94 -12.23 9.02 9.30
C ILE A 94 -11.90 10.52 9.34
N ALA A 95 -12.92 11.38 9.17
CA ALA A 95 -12.72 12.83 9.25
C ALA A 95 -12.33 13.28 10.66
N ASP A 96 -12.95 12.69 11.69
CA ASP A 96 -12.65 13.00 13.09
C ASP A 96 -11.26 12.47 13.47
N PHE A 97 -10.86 11.29 13.00
CA PHE A 97 -9.50 10.76 13.15
C PHE A 97 -8.45 11.67 12.48
N ILE A 98 -8.73 12.18 11.27
CA ILE A 98 -7.80 13.09 10.58
C ILE A 98 -7.64 14.42 11.35
N ILE A 99 -8.72 14.93 11.95
CA ILE A 99 -8.69 16.14 12.77
C ILE A 99 -7.95 15.89 14.10
N GLU A 100 -8.24 14.77 14.76
CA GLU A 100 -7.66 14.39 16.05
C GLU A 100 -6.13 14.15 15.96
N TYR A 101 -5.66 13.58 14.85
CA TYR A 101 -4.25 13.21 14.68
C TYR A 101 -3.47 14.11 13.72
N LYS A 102 -4.06 15.22 13.27
CA LYS A 102 -3.47 16.20 12.33
C LYS A 102 -2.03 16.59 12.65
N ASP A 103 -1.73 16.94 13.90
CA ASP A 103 -0.41 17.48 14.26
C ASP A 103 0.65 16.37 14.25
N ARG A 104 0.26 15.15 14.66
CA ARG A 104 1.08 13.93 14.59
C ARG A 104 1.33 13.51 13.13
N LEU A 105 0.29 13.61 12.30
CA LEU A 105 0.41 13.41 10.86
C LEU A 105 1.37 14.44 10.25
N SER A 106 1.32 15.68 10.70
CA SER A 106 2.21 16.75 10.22
C SER A 106 3.67 16.57 10.68
N GLU A 107 3.93 15.93 11.81
CA GLU A 107 5.27 15.55 12.25
C GLU A 107 5.85 14.37 11.46
N ILE A 108 5.01 13.39 11.10
CA ILE A 108 5.41 12.25 10.24
C ILE A 108 5.74 12.72 8.82
N LEU A 109 5.19 13.87 8.41
CA LEU A 109 5.34 14.46 7.08
C LEU A 109 6.48 15.50 6.96
N ARG A 110 7.29 15.70 8.02
CA ARG A 110 8.53 16.50 7.97
C ARG A 110 9.76 15.61 7.81
#